data_AF-A0AAE1W4X0-F1
#
_entry.id   AF-A0AAE1W4X0-F1
#
_cell.length_a   1.000
_cell.length_b   1.000
_cell.length_c   1.000
_cell.angle_alpha   90.00
_cell.angle_beta   90.00
_cell.angle_gamma   90.00
#
_symmetry.space_group_name_H-M   'P 1'
#
loop_
_entity.id
_entity.type
_entity.pdbx_description
1 polymer ?
#
loop_
_entity_poly.entity_id
_entity_poly.type
_entity_poly.pdbx_seq_one_letter_code
_entity_poly.pdbx_strand_id
1 'polypeptide(L)'
;MSKSPNKHNRLYMEARPLEEGLAEAIDDGRIGPRDDPKVRSKILSEEFGWDKELAKKFGASKEGPLAEENMRGVCFEVCDVVLHADAIHRGGGQVIPTARRVIYASHLTAKPRLLEPVYLVEIQAPEQALGGIYSVLNQKRGHVFEEMQRPGTPLYNIKAYLPVIESFGFSSTLRAATSGQAFPQCVFDHWDMMSSDPLEAGSQAASLVAEIRKRKGLKEQITPLSEYEDKLILFLVATLLLLRVPFRFQKNKNVTDESSWLPRLDLELESSQLEL
;
A
#
# COMPACT_ATOMS: atom_id res chain seq x y z
N MET A 1 15.14 5.68 5.98
CA MET A 1 16.50 5.08 6.12
C MET A 1 16.54 4.18 7.35
N SER A 2 17.24 3.04 7.29
CA SER A 2 17.49 2.17 8.45
C SER A 2 18.94 1.67 8.47
N LYS A 3 19.54 1.55 9.67
CA LYS A 3 20.89 1.04 9.91
C LYS A 3 20.88 -0.37 10.48
N SER A 4 21.88 -1.17 10.13
CA SER A 4 22.07 -2.50 10.71
C SER A 4 22.35 -2.47 12.21
N PRO A 5 22.07 -3.57 12.94
CA PRO A 5 22.39 -3.68 14.36
C PRO A 5 23.84 -3.31 14.71
N ASN A 6 24.80 -3.70 13.84
CA ASN A 6 26.22 -3.32 13.98
C ASN A 6 26.56 -1.89 13.48
N LYS A 7 25.57 -1.11 13.03
CA LYS A 7 25.67 0.28 12.56
C LYS A 7 26.54 0.53 11.32
N HIS A 8 27.07 -0.52 10.69
CA HIS A 8 27.95 -0.39 9.54
C HIS A 8 27.23 -0.34 8.20
N ASN A 9 25.99 -0.83 8.11
CA ASN A 9 25.21 -0.85 6.88
C ASN A 9 24.02 0.09 7.01
N ARG A 10 23.67 0.79 5.93
CA ARG A 10 22.51 1.68 5.84
C ARG A 10 21.76 1.41 4.56
N LEU A 11 20.44 1.32 4.67
CA LEU A 11 19.53 1.16 3.53
C LEU A 11 18.60 2.36 3.45
N TYR A 12 18.48 2.91 2.24
CA TYR A 12 17.56 3.98 1.90
C TYR A 12 16.57 3.40 0.88
N MET A 13 15.29 3.40 1.24
CA MET A 13 14.24 2.96 0.35
C MET A 13 13.07 3.93 0.40
N GLU A 14 12.38 4.03 -0.72
CA GLU A 14 11.12 4.74 -0.91
C GLU A 14 10.04 3.74 -1.32
N ALA A 15 8.79 3.98 -0.90
CA ALA A 15 7.65 3.19 -1.31
C ALA A 15 6.73 4.05 -2.15
N ARG A 16 6.28 3.52 -3.28
CA ARG A 16 5.33 4.17 -4.19
C ARG A 16 4.24 3.19 -4.61
N PRO A 17 3.04 3.67 -4.98
CA PRO A 17 2.05 2.78 -5.58
C PRO A 17 2.58 2.18 -6.88
N LEU A 18 2.17 0.94 -7.16
CA LEU A 18 2.37 0.34 -8.48
C LEU A 18 1.48 1.05 -9.51
N GLU A 19 1.90 0.97 -10.76
CA GLU A 19 1.15 1.45 -11.90
C GLU A 19 -0.19 0.71 -12.01
N GLU A 20 -1.20 1.42 -12.50
CA GLU A 20 -2.55 0.89 -12.66
C GLU A 20 -2.55 -0.38 -13.54
N GLY A 21 -3.30 -1.40 -13.14
CA GLY A 21 -3.37 -2.68 -13.86
C GLY A 21 -2.19 -3.62 -13.64
N LEU A 22 -1.06 -3.16 -13.07
CA LEU A 22 0.11 -4.02 -12.84
C LEU A 22 -0.14 -5.02 -11.71
N ALA A 23 -0.83 -4.60 -10.64
CA ALA A 23 -1.17 -5.51 -9.54
C ALA A 23 -2.10 -6.64 -10.03
N GLU A 24 -3.07 -6.30 -10.87
CA GLU A 24 -3.99 -7.25 -11.51
C GLU A 24 -3.25 -8.20 -12.45
N ALA A 25 -2.30 -7.69 -13.25
CA ALA A 25 -1.46 -8.52 -14.11
C ALA A 25 -0.62 -9.54 -13.33
N ILE A 26 -0.18 -9.17 -12.12
CA ILE A 26 0.54 -10.08 -11.21
C ILE A 26 -0.42 -11.13 -10.62
N ASP A 27 -1.59 -10.71 -10.17
CA ASP A 27 -2.61 -11.59 -9.57
C ASP A 27 -3.12 -12.64 -10.59
N ASP A 28 -3.29 -12.24 -11.85
CA ASP A 28 -3.67 -13.13 -12.96
C ASP A 28 -2.55 -14.08 -13.41
N GLY A 29 -1.34 -13.90 -12.88
CA GLY A 29 -0.16 -14.69 -13.25
C GLY A 29 0.40 -14.37 -14.63
N ARG A 30 0.04 -13.22 -15.24
CA ARG A 30 0.66 -12.72 -16.48
C ARG A 30 2.11 -12.27 -16.25
N ILE A 31 2.41 -11.76 -15.06
CA ILE A 31 3.75 -11.31 -14.66
C ILE A 31 4.08 -11.86 -13.28
N GLY A 32 5.18 -12.60 -13.19
CA GLY A 32 5.64 -13.22 -11.97
C GLY A 32 7.13 -13.04 -11.72
N PRO A 33 7.58 -13.18 -10.46
CA PRO A 33 9.00 -13.12 -10.11
C PRO A 33 9.79 -14.31 -10.68
N ARG A 34 9.11 -15.41 -11.04
CA ARG A 34 9.71 -16.63 -11.60
C ARG A 34 9.81 -16.62 -13.13
N ASP A 35 9.19 -15.66 -13.80
CA ASP A 35 9.26 -15.57 -15.26
C ASP A 35 10.67 -15.23 -15.73
N ASP A 36 10.95 -15.55 -17.00
CA ASP A 36 12.21 -15.18 -17.64
C ASP A 36 12.43 -13.65 -17.52
N PRO A 37 13.59 -13.21 -17.00
CA PRO A 37 13.84 -11.79 -16.76
C PRO A 37 13.73 -10.91 -18.02
N LYS A 38 14.01 -11.43 -19.22
CA LYS A 38 13.89 -10.65 -20.46
C LYS A 38 12.43 -10.49 -20.85
N VAL A 39 11.62 -11.56 -20.71
CA VAL A 39 10.18 -11.52 -20.98
C VAL A 39 9.49 -10.55 -20.00
N ARG A 40 9.76 -10.70 -18.70
CA ARG A 40 9.22 -9.79 -17.68
C ARG A 40 9.63 -8.33 -17.92
N SER A 41 10.90 -8.09 -18.20
CA SER A 41 11.42 -6.73 -18.49
C SER A 41 10.75 -6.11 -19.71
N LYS A 42 10.51 -6.89 -20.76
CA LYS A 42 9.81 -6.44 -21.95
C LYS A 42 8.38 -5.99 -21.62
N ILE A 43 7.59 -6.85 -20.96
CA ILE A 43 6.20 -6.57 -20.58
C ILE A 43 6.14 -5.31 -19.69
N LEU A 44 6.96 -5.26 -18.63
CA LEU A 44 7.00 -4.11 -17.73
C LEU A 44 7.38 -2.81 -18.44
N SER A 45 8.31 -2.86 -19.40
CA SER A 45 8.72 -1.67 -20.14
C SER A 45 7.70 -1.21 -21.19
N GLU A 46 7.07 -2.15 -21.91
CA GLU A 46 6.19 -1.84 -23.04
C GLU A 46 4.77 -1.49 -22.57
N GLU A 47 4.25 -2.18 -21.55
CA GLU A 47 2.87 -1.99 -21.07
C GLU A 47 2.78 -1.01 -19.90
N PHE A 48 3.79 -0.96 -19.03
CA PHE A 48 3.75 -0.19 -17.77
C PHE A 48 4.82 0.92 -17.71
N GLY A 49 5.62 1.09 -18.76
CA GLY A 49 6.61 2.17 -18.86
C GLY A 49 7.82 2.04 -17.92
N TRP A 50 8.10 0.84 -17.41
CA TRP A 50 9.24 0.63 -16.52
C TRP A 50 10.58 0.70 -17.25
N ASP A 51 11.60 1.16 -16.54
CA ASP A 51 12.97 0.99 -16.98
C ASP A 51 13.35 -0.50 -17.07
N LYS A 52 13.97 -0.89 -18.18
CA LYS A 52 14.30 -2.28 -18.48
C LYS A 52 15.27 -2.90 -17.49
N GLU A 53 16.18 -2.11 -16.90
CA GLU A 53 17.14 -2.60 -15.91
C GLU A 53 16.50 -2.73 -14.53
N LEU A 54 15.61 -1.81 -14.14
CA LEU A 54 14.84 -1.92 -12.90
C LEU A 54 13.91 -3.13 -12.90
N ALA A 55 13.23 -3.38 -14.02
CA ALA A 55 12.28 -4.48 -14.21
C ALA A 55 12.87 -5.89 -13.99
N LYS A 56 14.20 -6.04 -14.13
CA LYS A 56 14.89 -7.31 -13.88
C LYS A 56 14.97 -7.66 -12.40
N LYS A 57 14.94 -6.67 -11.49
CA LYS A 57 15.18 -6.82 -10.04
C LYS A 57 13.89 -6.86 -9.20
N PHE A 58 12.77 -7.22 -9.83
CA PHE A 58 11.46 -7.32 -9.20
C PHE A 58 11.37 -8.41 -8.11
N GLY A 59 10.71 -8.10 -6.99
CA GLY A 59 10.46 -9.04 -5.89
C GLY A 59 9.18 -8.71 -5.13
N ALA A 60 8.60 -9.70 -4.45
CA ALA A 60 7.36 -9.56 -3.69
C ALA A 60 7.64 -9.48 -2.19
N SER A 61 6.97 -8.57 -1.49
CA SER A 61 6.98 -8.52 -0.03
C SER A 61 5.69 -9.12 0.51
N LYS A 62 5.79 -9.94 1.57
CA LYS A 62 4.68 -10.75 2.06
C LYS A 62 3.89 -10.08 3.19
N GLU A 63 4.50 -9.24 4.01
CA GLU A 63 3.86 -8.73 5.23
C GLU A 63 4.01 -7.22 5.33
N GLY A 64 2.91 -6.52 5.60
CA GLY A 64 2.87 -5.07 5.79
C GLY A 64 2.91 -4.62 7.26
N PRO A 65 3.30 -3.36 7.53
CA PRO A 65 3.45 -2.83 8.89
C PRO A 65 2.11 -2.57 9.62
N LEU A 66 1.00 -2.44 8.90
CA LEU A 66 -0.31 -2.13 9.51
C LEU A 66 -0.80 -3.28 10.40
N ALA A 67 -0.90 -4.49 9.85
CA ALA A 67 -1.46 -5.64 10.55
C ALA A 67 -0.78 -6.97 10.18
N GLU A 68 0.43 -6.94 9.60
CA GLU A 68 1.13 -8.12 9.06
C GLU A 68 0.24 -8.93 8.09
N GLU A 69 -0.58 -8.22 7.31
CA GLU A 69 -1.33 -8.74 6.17
C GLU A 69 -0.50 -8.60 4.88
N ASN A 70 -0.90 -9.33 3.85
CA ASN A 70 -0.26 -9.23 2.54
C ASN A 70 -0.36 -7.82 1.98
N MET A 71 0.75 -7.30 1.45
CA MET A 71 0.77 -6.02 0.74
C MET A 71 0.45 -6.24 -0.74
N ARG A 72 -0.33 -5.33 -1.32
CA ARG A 72 -0.70 -5.32 -2.74
C ARG A 72 -0.53 -3.90 -3.29
N GLY A 73 -0.16 -3.77 -4.57
CA GLY A 73 -0.13 -2.46 -5.23
C GLY A 73 1.00 -1.53 -4.77
N VAL A 74 2.09 -2.05 -4.20
CA VAL A 74 3.22 -1.24 -3.71
C VAL A 74 4.54 -1.68 -4.35
N CYS A 75 5.33 -0.68 -4.77
CA CYS A 75 6.71 -0.84 -5.23
C CYS A 75 7.65 -0.24 -4.18
N PHE A 76 8.72 -0.97 -3.85
CA PHE A 76 9.79 -0.50 -2.96
C PHE A 76 11.06 -0.28 -3.79
N GLU A 77 11.50 0.96 -3.85
CA GLU A 77 12.69 1.35 -4.60
C GLU A 77 13.86 1.57 -3.64
N VAL A 78 15.01 0.94 -3.96
CA VAL A 78 16.23 1.12 -3.20
C VAL A 78 16.98 2.32 -3.76
N CYS A 79 16.90 3.46 -3.07
CA CYS A 79 17.51 4.71 -3.51
C CYS A 79 19.03 4.71 -3.30
N ASP A 80 19.49 4.22 -2.14
CA ASP A 80 20.90 4.21 -1.77
C ASP A 80 21.21 3.09 -0.75
N VAL A 81 22.46 2.63 -0.77
CA VAL A 81 22.96 1.56 0.07
C VAL A 81 24.40 1.86 0.49
N VAL A 82 24.61 1.94 1.80
CA VAL A 82 25.95 1.95 2.39
C VAL A 82 26.20 0.57 2.99
N LEU A 83 27.19 -0.17 2.50
CA LEU A 83 27.61 -1.46 3.06
C LEU A 83 29.01 -1.37 3.63
N HIS A 84 29.27 -2.15 4.68
CA HIS A 84 30.64 -2.40 5.12
C HIS A 84 31.45 -3.12 4.05
N ALA A 85 32.76 -2.85 3.96
CA ALA A 85 33.64 -3.49 2.99
C ALA A 85 33.72 -5.02 3.21
N ASP A 86 33.95 -5.44 4.45
CA ASP A 86 34.09 -6.86 4.80
C ASP A 86 32.74 -7.58 4.87
N ALA A 87 32.68 -8.77 4.25
CA ALA A 87 31.49 -9.61 4.19
C ALA A 87 30.94 -10.01 5.57
N ILE A 88 31.81 -10.15 6.58
CA ILE A 88 31.42 -10.54 7.95
C ILE A 88 30.48 -9.50 8.60
N HIS A 89 30.58 -8.23 8.21
CA HIS A 89 29.78 -7.14 8.76
C HIS A 89 28.47 -6.88 7.99
N ARG A 90 28.24 -7.57 6.87
CA ARG A 90 27.04 -7.44 6.02
C ARG A 90 26.34 -8.79 5.76
N GLY A 91 26.50 -9.74 6.67
CA GLY A 91 25.80 -11.02 6.62
C GLY A 91 24.27 -10.88 6.76
N GLY A 92 23.54 -11.96 6.48
CA GLY A 92 22.07 -11.98 6.47
C GLY A 92 21.43 -11.46 7.78
N GLY A 93 22.00 -11.80 8.94
CA GLY A 93 21.53 -11.32 10.25
C GLY A 93 21.65 -9.81 10.46
N GLN A 94 22.42 -9.10 9.64
CA GLN A 94 22.54 -7.64 9.66
C GLN A 94 21.64 -6.99 8.60
N VAL A 95 21.61 -7.55 7.40
CA VAL A 95 20.91 -6.96 6.25
C VAL A 95 19.40 -7.23 6.30
N ILE A 96 18.97 -8.47 6.56
CA ILE A 96 17.56 -8.87 6.52
C ILE A 96 16.68 -8.06 7.50
N PRO A 97 17.00 -7.94 8.80
CA PRO A 97 16.17 -7.16 9.72
C PRO A 97 16.21 -5.65 9.42
N THR A 98 17.27 -5.17 8.76
CA THR A 98 17.38 -3.77 8.34
C THR A 98 16.53 -3.50 7.11
N ALA A 99 16.56 -4.41 6.13
CA ALA A 99 15.70 -4.39 4.95
C ALA A 99 14.23 -4.40 5.36
N ARG A 100 13.82 -5.31 6.26
CA ARG A 100 12.44 -5.35 6.77
C ARG A 100 12.03 -4.03 7.43
N ARG A 101 12.88 -3.45 8.29
CA ARG A 101 12.58 -2.16 8.96
C ARG A 101 12.45 -1.01 7.98
N VAL A 102 13.35 -0.90 6.98
CA VAL A 102 13.25 0.19 5.99
C VAL A 102 12.05 0.03 5.06
N ILE A 103 11.65 -1.21 4.73
CA ILE A 103 10.39 -1.49 3.99
C ILE A 103 9.20 -1.01 4.81
N TYR A 104 9.16 -1.31 6.11
CA TYR A 104 8.03 -0.90 6.96
C TYR A 104 7.99 0.61 7.16
N ALA A 105 9.14 1.25 7.36
CA ALA A 105 9.25 2.71 7.43
C ALA A 105 8.78 3.38 6.14
N SER A 106 9.30 2.93 4.99
CA SER A 106 8.95 3.50 3.68
C SER A 106 7.46 3.32 3.36
N HIS A 107 6.88 2.16 3.70
CA HIS A 107 5.45 1.93 3.53
C HIS A 107 4.60 2.86 4.40
N LEU A 108 4.96 3.06 5.67
CA LEU A 108 4.24 3.99 6.56
C LEU A 108 4.34 5.45 6.10
N THR A 109 5.51 5.87 5.59
CA THR A 109 5.66 7.22 5.01
C THR A 109 4.83 7.42 3.75
N ALA A 110 4.57 6.35 3.00
CA ALA A 110 3.73 6.36 1.80
C ALA A 110 2.22 6.36 2.09
N LYS A 111 1.80 6.47 3.37
CA LYS A 111 0.39 6.53 3.81
C LYS A 111 -0.45 5.35 3.27
N PRO A 112 -0.18 4.13 3.76
CA PRO A 112 -0.77 2.93 3.21
C PRO A 112 -2.27 2.85 3.52
N ARG A 113 -3.01 2.19 2.63
CA ARG A 113 -4.47 2.03 2.73
C ARG A 113 -4.82 0.55 2.81
N LEU A 114 -5.94 0.23 3.44
CA LEU A 114 -6.47 -1.13 3.44
C LEU A 114 -7.22 -1.38 2.13
N LEU A 115 -7.05 -2.58 1.59
CA LEU A 115 -7.86 -3.08 0.50
C LEU A 115 -8.90 -4.05 1.06
N GLU A 116 -10.18 -3.83 0.73
CA GLU A 116 -11.25 -4.77 1.03
C GLU A 116 -11.56 -5.61 -0.22
N PRO A 117 -11.79 -6.93 -0.07
CA PRO A 117 -12.23 -7.75 -1.19
C PRO A 117 -13.71 -7.45 -1.48
N VAL A 118 -14.05 -7.42 -2.77
CA VAL A 118 -15.39 -7.10 -3.26
C VAL A 118 -15.91 -8.28 -4.08
N TYR A 119 -17.17 -8.65 -3.82
CA TYR A 119 -17.89 -9.62 -4.63
C TYR A 119 -18.61 -8.94 -5.79
N LEU A 120 -18.54 -9.57 -6.97
CA LEU A 120 -19.55 -9.44 -8.00
C LEU A 120 -20.74 -10.30 -7.61
N VAL A 121 -21.87 -9.66 -7.38
CA VAL A 121 -23.14 -10.30 -7.03
C VAL A 121 -24.04 -10.27 -8.24
N GLU A 122 -24.44 -11.44 -8.73
CA GLU A 122 -25.49 -11.60 -9.73
C GLU A 122 -26.78 -12.07 -9.05
N ILE A 123 -27.88 -11.33 -9.24
CA ILE A 123 -29.18 -11.61 -8.62
C ILE A 123 -30.21 -11.76 -9.72
N GLN A 124 -30.93 -12.88 -9.70
CA GLN A 124 -32.07 -13.11 -10.58
C GLN A 124 -33.36 -13.03 -9.78
N ALA A 125 -34.29 -12.18 -10.22
CA ALA A 125 -35.56 -11.96 -9.53
C ALA A 125 -36.64 -11.39 -10.46
N PRO A 126 -37.94 -11.56 -10.13
CA PRO A 126 -39.02 -10.87 -10.84
C PRO A 126 -39.05 -9.37 -10.51
N GLU A 127 -39.69 -8.58 -11.37
CA GLU A 127 -39.79 -7.12 -11.24
C GLU A 127 -40.32 -6.66 -9.86
N GLN A 128 -41.27 -7.40 -9.30
CA GLN A 128 -41.90 -7.09 -8.01
C GLN A 128 -40.90 -7.13 -6.83
N ALA A 129 -39.81 -7.88 -6.97
CA ALA A 129 -38.78 -8.05 -5.94
C ALA A 129 -37.65 -7.01 -6.04
N LEU A 130 -37.57 -6.22 -7.12
CA LEU A 130 -36.48 -5.26 -7.37
C LEU A 130 -36.32 -4.26 -6.22
N GLY A 131 -37.42 -3.70 -5.70
CA GLY A 131 -37.38 -2.76 -4.59
C GLY A 131 -36.72 -3.34 -3.32
N GLY A 132 -36.97 -4.63 -3.05
CA GLY A 132 -36.33 -5.35 -1.94
C GLY A 132 -34.83 -5.51 -2.14
N ILE A 133 -34.39 -5.80 -3.37
CA ILE A 133 -32.97 -5.98 -3.72
C ILE A 133 -32.21 -4.66 -3.53
N TYR A 134 -32.71 -3.56 -4.09
CA TYR A 134 -32.11 -2.23 -3.95
C TYR A 134 -32.00 -1.79 -2.48
N SER A 135 -33.05 -2.05 -1.69
CA SER A 135 -33.05 -1.73 -0.26
C SER A 135 -31.93 -2.47 0.49
N VAL A 136 -31.79 -3.78 0.26
CA VAL A 136 -30.77 -4.61 0.94
C VAL A 136 -29.36 -4.24 0.49
N LEU A 137 -29.14 -4.01 -0.81
CA LEU A 137 -27.83 -3.59 -1.32
C LEU A 137 -27.40 -2.24 -0.76
N ASN A 138 -28.30 -1.25 -0.73
CA ASN A 138 -27.99 0.08 -0.18
C ASN A 138 -27.63 0.03 1.32
N GLN A 139 -28.30 -0.82 2.10
CA GLN A 139 -27.96 -1.03 3.52
C GLN A 139 -26.57 -1.64 3.74
N LYS A 140 -26.04 -2.34 2.73
CA LYS A 140 -24.81 -3.14 2.77
C LYS A 140 -23.68 -2.53 1.94
N ARG A 141 -23.74 -1.24 1.62
CA ARG A 141 -22.77 -0.53 0.75
C ARG A 141 -22.64 -1.16 -0.65
N GLY A 142 -23.67 -1.84 -1.12
CA GLY A 142 -23.69 -2.46 -2.45
C GLY A 142 -23.91 -1.42 -3.53
N HIS A 143 -23.22 -1.57 -4.66
CA HIS A 143 -23.33 -0.68 -5.82
C HIS A 143 -23.84 -1.45 -7.04
N VAL A 144 -25.09 -1.19 -7.45
CA VAL A 144 -25.68 -1.75 -8.67
C VAL A 144 -25.14 -0.99 -9.87
N PHE A 145 -24.59 -1.69 -10.85
CA PHE A 145 -24.05 -1.07 -12.08
C PHE A 145 -24.70 -1.63 -13.37
N GLU A 146 -25.38 -2.77 -13.30
CA GLU A 146 -26.07 -3.37 -14.44
C GLU A 146 -27.43 -3.92 -13.99
N GLU A 147 -28.47 -3.54 -14.70
CA GLU A 147 -29.81 -4.12 -14.58
C GLU A 147 -30.30 -4.45 -15.99
N MET A 148 -30.58 -5.74 -16.24
CA MET A 148 -31.04 -6.20 -17.54
C MET A 148 -32.23 -7.13 -17.39
N GLN A 149 -33.33 -6.80 -18.07
CA GLN A 149 -34.46 -7.72 -18.20
C GLN A 149 -34.07 -8.87 -19.13
N ARG A 150 -34.31 -10.11 -18.70
CA ARG A 150 -34.07 -11.29 -19.53
C ARG A 150 -35.15 -11.39 -20.61
N PRO A 151 -34.79 -11.32 -21.92
CA PRO A 151 -35.78 -11.37 -22.98
C PRO A 151 -36.60 -12.67 -22.94
N GLY A 152 -37.92 -12.54 -22.99
CA GLY A 152 -38.84 -13.68 -22.99
C GLY A 152 -39.21 -14.24 -21.60
N THR A 153 -38.70 -13.68 -20.50
CA THR A 153 -39.13 -14.03 -19.13
C THR A 153 -39.42 -12.77 -18.30
N PRO A 154 -40.23 -12.85 -17.23
CA PRO A 154 -40.47 -11.72 -16.34
C PRO A 154 -39.32 -11.49 -15.32
N LEU A 155 -38.12 -12.02 -15.61
CA LEU A 155 -36.98 -11.99 -14.71
C LEU A 155 -36.01 -10.88 -15.10
N TYR A 156 -35.45 -10.25 -14.08
CA TYR A 156 -34.36 -9.29 -14.19
C TYR A 156 -33.09 -9.94 -13.64
N ASN A 157 -31.98 -9.68 -14.34
CA ASN A 157 -30.64 -9.97 -13.87
C ASN A 157 -30.01 -8.66 -13.42
N ILE A 158 -29.64 -8.60 -12.15
CA ILE A 158 -28.99 -7.44 -11.54
C ILE A 158 -27.56 -7.83 -11.20
N LYS A 159 -26.60 -7.01 -11.61
CA LYS A 159 -25.22 -7.12 -11.14
C LYS A 159 -24.84 -5.95 -10.25
N ALA A 160 -24.22 -6.29 -9.12
CA ALA A 160 -23.79 -5.32 -8.14
C ALA A 160 -22.44 -5.69 -7.55
N TYR A 161 -21.69 -4.69 -7.11
CA TYR A 161 -20.53 -4.87 -6.25
C TYR A 161 -20.97 -4.88 -4.78
N LEU A 162 -20.43 -5.82 -4.00
CA LEU A 162 -20.72 -5.95 -2.57
C LEU A 162 -19.43 -6.24 -1.79
N PRO A 163 -19.03 -5.37 -0.84
CA PRO A 163 -17.89 -5.65 0.03
C PRO A 163 -18.08 -6.96 0.80
N VAL A 164 -17.05 -7.81 0.83
CA VAL A 164 -17.13 -9.15 1.45
C VAL A 164 -17.49 -9.07 2.93
N ILE A 165 -17.00 -8.04 3.65
CA ILE A 165 -17.33 -7.83 5.07
C ILE A 165 -18.83 -7.58 5.30
N GLU A 166 -19.54 -7.04 4.31
CA GLU A 166 -20.97 -6.75 4.38
C GLU A 166 -21.84 -7.94 3.94
N SER A 167 -21.23 -8.89 3.21
CA SER A 167 -21.92 -10.07 2.67
C SER A 167 -22.42 -11.06 3.73
N PHE A 168 -21.95 -10.95 4.97
CA PHE A 168 -22.44 -11.78 6.08
C PHE A 168 -23.94 -11.54 6.33
N GLY A 169 -24.72 -12.61 6.21
CA GLY A 169 -26.18 -12.57 6.33
C GLY A 169 -26.90 -11.97 5.11
N PHE A 170 -26.19 -11.63 4.03
CA PHE A 170 -26.78 -11.02 2.84
C PHE A 170 -27.88 -11.89 2.22
N SER A 171 -27.61 -13.18 1.98
CA SER A 171 -28.59 -14.09 1.36
C SER A 171 -29.87 -14.24 2.18
N SER A 172 -29.79 -14.27 3.51
CA SER A 172 -30.97 -14.35 4.38
C SER A 172 -31.78 -13.06 4.35
N THR A 173 -31.13 -11.90 4.40
CA THR A 173 -31.80 -10.60 4.38
C THR A 173 -32.44 -10.34 3.02
N LEU A 174 -31.75 -10.68 1.94
CA LEU A 174 -32.27 -10.58 0.57
C LEU A 174 -33.49 -11.49 0.38
N ARG A 175 -33.41 -12.73 0.87
CA ARG A 175 -34.54 -13.68 0.82
C ARG A 175 -35.76 -13.14 1.57
N ALA A 176 -35.57 -12.57 2.76
CA ALA A 176 -36.65 -11.99 3.54
C ALA A 176 -37.30 -10.78 2.83
N ALA A 177 -36.48 -9.87 2.30
CA ALA A 177 -36.94 -8.66 1.60
C ALA A 177 -37.65 -8.95 0.27
N THR A 178 -37.41 -10.12 -0.32
CA THR A 178 -37.98 -10.52 -1.63
C THR A 178 -38.98 -11.68 -1.51
N SER A 179 -39.41 -12.02 -0.29
CA SER A 179 -40.29 -13.18 -0.03
C SER A 179 -39.77 -14.50 -0.62
N GLY A 180 -38.45 -14.64 -0.73
CA GLY A 180 -37.77 -15.81 -1.28
C GLY A 180 -37.69 -15.88 -2.80
N GLN A 181 -38.00 -14.80 -3.51
CA GLN A 181 -38.00 -14.77 -4.97
C GLN A 181 -36.64 -14.42 -5.59
N ALA A 182 -35.71 -13.81 -4.83
CA ALA A 182 -34.38 -13.48 -5.31
C ALA A 182 -33.33 -14.48 -4.81
N PHE A 183 -32.44 -14.90 -5.70
CA PHE A 183 -31.31 -15.76 -5.39
C PHE A 183 -30.01 -15.08 -5.80
N PRO A 184 -29.11 -14.76 -4.83
CA PRO A 184 -27.83 -14.14 -5.14
C PRO A 184 -26.75 -15.20 -5.43
N GLN A 185 -25.91 -14.92 -6.41
CA GLN A 185 -24.64 -15.59 -6.64
C GLN A 185 -23.51 -14.59 -6.41
N CYS A 186 -22.56 -14.93 -5.53
CA CYS A 186 -21.42 -14.07 -5.23
C CYS A 186 -20.13 -14.72 -5.71
N VAL A 187 -19.34 -14.00 -6.50
CA VAL A 187 -18.01 -14.42 -6.95
C VAL A 187 -17.04 -13.29 -6.60
N PHE A 188 -15.81 -13.63 -6.18
CA PHE A 188 -14.78 -12.62 -5.99
C PHE A 188 -14.49 -11.92 -7.31
N ASP A 189 -14.46 -10.58 -7.29
CA ASP A 189 -14.24 -9.76 -8.49
C ASP A 189 -12.91 -9.02 -8.40
N HIS A 190 -12.78 -8.12 -7.42
CA HIS A 190 -11.58 -7.30 -7.25
C HIS A 190 -11.32 -6.90 -5.79
N TRP A 191 -10.16 -6.27 -5.58
CA TRP A 191 -9.82 -5.57 -4.36
C TRP A 191 -10.10 -4.09 -4.53
N ASP A 192 -10.85 -3.50 -3.60
CA ASP A 192 -11.15 -2.07 -3.61
C ASP A 192 -10.51 -1.38 -2.40
N MET A 193 -10.17 -0.10 -2.56
CA MET A 193 -9.51 0.68 -1.52
C MET A 193 -10.53 1.21 -0.51
N MET A 194 -10.29 0.95 0.77
CA MET A 194 -11.13 1.50 1.82
C MET A 194 -11.06 3.04 1.85
N SER A 195 -12.22 3.67 1.96
CA SER A 195 -12.36 5.13 2.05
C SER A 195 -11.83 5.72 3.35
N SER A 196 -11.81 4.94 4.44
CA SER A 196 -11.28 5.35 5.74
C SER A 196 -9.76 5.15 5.84
N ASP A 197 -9.08 6.07 6.54
CA ASP A 197 -7.63 6.01 6.74
C ASP A 197 -7.25 5.12 7.94
N PRO A 198 -6.44 4.06 7.78
CA PRO A 198 -6.03 3.22 8.90
C PRO A 198 -5.12 3.93 9.93
N LEU A 199 -4.49 5.05 9.57
CA LEU A 199 -3.64 5.84 10.46
C LEU A 199 -4.40 6.91 11.25
N GLU A 200 -5.66 7.19 10.89
CA GLU A 200 -6.51 8.15 11.59
C GLU A 200 -7.19 7.48 12.79
N ALA A 201 -6.96 8.02 13.98
CA ALA A 201 -7.53 7.48 15.21
C ALA A 201 -9.07 7.55 15.20
N GLY A 202 -9.72 6.41 15.47
CA GLY A 202 -11.18 6.31 15.50
C GLY A 202 -11.84 6.06 14.14
N SER A 203 -11.07 5.93 13.06
CA SER A 203 -11.62 5.53 11.77
C SER A 203 -12.06 4.05 11.76
N GLN A 204 -12.93 3.69 10.82
CA GLN A 204 -13.34 2.31 10.61
C GLN A 204 -12.15 1.41 10.27
N ALA A 205 -11.26 1.86 9.38
CA ALA A 205 -10.03 1.15 9.03
C ALA A 205 -9.07 0.98 10.23
N ALA A 206 -8.94 1.98 11.10
CA ALA A 206 -8.10 1.89 12.29
C ALA A 206 -8.65 0.86 13.29
N SER A 207 -9.98 0.83 13.46
CA SER A 207 -10.67 -0.15 14.32
C SER A 207 -10.46 -1.57 13.78
N LEU A 208 -10.61 -1.76 12.47
CA LEU A 208 -10.36 -3.04 11.80
C LEU A 208 -8.90 -3.50 11.97
N VAL A 209 -7.92 -2.59 11.81
CA VAL A 209 -6.51 -2.90 12.05
C VAL A 209 -6.26 -3.33 13.49
N ALA A 210 -6.84 -2.62 14.46
CA ALA A 210 -6.70 -2.97 15.88
C ALA A 210 -7.27 -4.37 16.18
N GLU A 211 -8.43 -4.72 15.62
CA GLU A 211 -9.03 -6.06 15.75
C GLU A 211 -8.16 -7.16 15.13
N ILE A 212 -7.63 -6.95 13.92
CA ILE A 212 -6.74 -7.91 13.26
C ILE A 212 -5.46 -8.10 14.09
N ARG A 213 -4.86 -7.00 14.57
CA ARG A 213 -3.65 -7.05 15.40
C ARG A 213 -3.90 -7.80 16.70
N LYS A 214 -5.02 -7.52 17.38
CA LYS A 214 -5.44 -8.24 18.58
C LYS A 214 -5.59 -9.73 18.34
N ARG A 215 -6.25 -10.12 17.23
CA ARG A 215 -6.41 -11.53 16.83
C ARG A 215 -5.07 -12.23 16.56
N LYS A 216 -4.08 -11.50 16.04
CA LYS A 216 -2.72 -11.99 15.79
C LYS A 216 -1.80 -11.94 17.02
N GLY A 217 -2.26 -11.42 18.16
CA GLY A 217 -1.43 -11.24 19.36
C GLY A 217 -0.41 -10.10 19.26
N LEU A 218 -0.62 -9.16 18.33
CA LEU A 218 0.19 -7.96 18.17
C LEU A 218 -0.32 -6.84 19.10
N LYS A 219 0.50 -5.81 19.34
CA LYS A 219 0.05 -4.59 20.05
C LYS A 219 -1.10 -3.96 19.28
N GLU A 220 -2.21 -3.58 19.95
CA GLU A 220 -3.40 -3.02 19.29
C GLU A 220 -3.07 -1.75 18.50
N GLN A 221 -2.19 -0.90 19.02
CA GLN A 221 -1.69 0.28 18.32
C GLN A 221 -0.66 -0.12 17.25
N ILE A 222 -0.75 0.55 16.09
CA ILE A 222 0.24 0.46 15.03
C ILE A 222 1.58 0.96 15.58
N THR A 223 2.65 0.24 15.25
CA THR A 223 4.00 0.65 15.63
C THR A 223 4.34 1.99 14.96
N PRO A 224 4.69 3.03 15.73
CA PRO A 224 4.96 4.34 15.15
C PRO A 224 6.21 4.31 14.27
N LEU A 225 6.25 5.20 13.27
CA LEU A 225 7.37 5.33 12.34
C LEU A 225 8.74 5.47 13.05
N SER A 226 8.75 6.15 14.20
CA SER A 226 9.95 6.37 15.03
C SER A 226 10.61 5.10 15.57
N GLU A 227 9.87 3.98 15.65
CA GLU A 227 10.44 2.68 16.04
C GLU A 227 11.15 1.99 14.86
N TYR A 228 10.80 2.34 13.62
CA TYR A 228 11.44 1.81 12.40
C TYR A 228 12.59 2.70 11.90
N GLU A 229 12.51 3.99 12.15
CA GLU A 229 13.57 4.96 11.85
C GLU A 229 14.74 4.88 12.82
N ASP A 230 15.93 5.20 12.32
CA ASP A 230 17.06 5.45 13.20
C ASP A 230 16.87 6.77 13.96
N LYS A 231 16.90 6.69 15.29
CA LYS A 231 16.68 7.79 16.25
C LYS A 231 17.51 9.07 16.01
N LEU A 232 18.56 9.01 15.20
CA LEU A 232 19.40 10.15 14.83
C LEU A 232 18.76 11.10 13.79
N ILE A 233 17.84 10.62 12.95
CA ILE A 233 17.15 11.48 11.96
C ILE A 233 16.08 12.35 12.63
N LEU A 234 15.43 11.84 13.68
CA LEU A 234 14.39 12.56 14.39
C LEU A 234 14.89 13.90 14.95
N PHE A 235 16.16 13.95 15.41
CA PHE A 235 16.80 15.19 15.85
C PHE A 235 17.03 16.16 14.68
N LEU A 236 17.60 15.70 13.56
CA LEU A 236 17.90 16.59 12.43
C LEU A 236 16.65 17.15 11.74
N VAL A 237 15.63 16.31 11.52
CA VAL A 237 14.37 16.72 10.85
C VAL A 237 13.51 17.58 11.79
N ALA A 238 13.42 17.26 13.08
CA ALA A 238 12.71 18.10 14.05
C ALA A 238 13.42 19.46 14.22
N THR A 239 14.76 19.50 14.27
CA THR A 239 15.50 20.75 14.37
C THR A 239 15.39 21.59 13.08
N LEU A 240 15.38 20.98 11.89
CA LEU A 240 15.16 21.69 10.62
C LEU A 240 13.72 22.25 10.49
N LEU A 241 12.70 21.50 10.93
CA LEU A 241 11.31 21.97 10.93
C LEU A 241 11.04 23.05 12.00
N LEU A 242 11.69 22.95 13.17
CA LEU A 242 11.56 23.95 14.25
C LEU A 242 12.30 25.25 13.96
N LEU A 243 13.40 25.22 13.21
CA LEU A 243 14.20 26.41 12.93
C LEU A 243 13.76 27.23 11.71
N ARG A 244 12.74 26.78 10.93
CA ARG A 244 12.26 27.46 9.70
C ARG A 244 13.39 27.96 8.79
N VAL A 245 14.50 27.23 8.70
CA VAL A 245 15.65 27.70 7.90
C VAL A 245 15.30 27.54 6.41
N PRO A 246 15.26 28.62 5.63
CA PRO A 246 14.94 28.53 4.21
C PRO A 246 16.08 27.82 3.47
N PHE A 247 15.74 26.77 2.71
CA PHE A 247 16.65 26.13 1.77
C PHE A 247 16.97 27.12 0.64
N ARG A 248 18.21 27.59 0.55
CA ARG A 248 18.66 28.45 -0.56
C ARG A 248 19.72 27.71 -1.37
N PHE A 249 19.38 27.35 -2.61
CA PHE A 249 20.34 26.83 -3.57
C PHE A 249 21.30 27.96 -3.98
N GLN A 250 22.59 27.82 -3.65
CA GLN A 250 23.63 28.68 -4.21
C GLN A 250 24.35 27.97 -5.36
N LYS A 251 24.53 28.68 -6.47
CA LYS A 251 25.23 28.21 -7.67
C LYS A 251 26.73 28.19 -7.38
N ASN A 252 27.34 27.02 -7.47
CA ASN A 252 28.79 26.88 -7.33
C ASN A 252 29.47 27.56 -8.52
N LYS A 253 30.32 28.57 -8.28
CA LYS A 253 30.86 29.46 -9.35
C LYS A 253 31.84 28.78 -10.33
N ASN A 254 32.16 27.50 -10.13
CA ASN A 254 33.19 26.80 -10.90
C ASN A 254 32.71 25.55 -11.67
N VAL A 255 31.40 25.38 -11.89
CA VAL A 255 30.87 24.25 -12.68
C VAL A 255 29.81 24.75 -13.68
N THR A 256 30.05 24.51 -14.97
CA THR A 256 29.17 24.93 -16.09
C THR A 256 28.13 23.86 -16.47
N ASP A 257 27.99 22.80 -15.68
CA ASP A 257 27.09 21.68 -15.96
C ASP A 257 25.93 21.67 -14.94
N GLU A 258 24.68 21.72 -15.42
CA GLU A 258 23.46 21.80 -14.59
C GLU A 258 23.14 20.49 -13.86
N SER A 259 23.90 19.42 -14.07
CA SER A 259 23.68 18.09 -13.50
C SER A 259 24.34 17.87 -12.12
N SER A 260 25.15 18.81 -11.61
CA SER A 260 25.93 18.61 -10.37
C SER A 260 25.41 19.38 -9.14
N TRP A 261 24.09 19.41 -8.93
CA TRP A 261 23.51 19.93 -7.68
C TRP A 261 23.61 18.86 -6.58
N LEU A 262 24.62 18.95 -5.71
CA LEU A 262 24.62 18.19 -4.46
C LEU A 262 24.24 19.12 -3.29
N PRO A 263 23.29 18.73 -2.42
CA PRO A 263 22.99 19.50 -1.22
C PRO A 263 24.21 19.43 -0.27
N ARG A 264 24.88 20.57 -0.05
CA ARG A 264 25.82 20.75 1.05
C ARG A 264 25.11 21.48 2.19
N LEU A 265 25.20 20.94 3.41
CA LEU A 265 24.98 21.70 4.62
C LEU A 265 26.24 22.55 4.86
N ASP A 266 26.17 23.86 4.62
CA ASP A 266 27.17 24.79 5.13
C ASP A 266 26.79 25.16 6.56
N LEU A 267 27.48 24.54 7.52
CA LEU A 267 27.45 24.93 8.93
C LEU A 267 28.53 26.00 9.14
N GLU A 268 28.26 27.24 8.75
CA GLU A 268 29.00 28.38 9.30
C GLU A 268 28.40 28.72 10.68
N LEU A 269 28.99 28.15 11.73
CA LEU A 269 28.75 28.59 13.10
C LEU A 269 29.50 29.91 13.31
N GLU A 270 28.80 31.05 13.31
CA GLU A 270 29.34 32.27 13.89
C GLU A 270 29.67 32.02 15.37
N SER A 271 30.97 32.01 15.67
CA SER A 271 31.56 31.72 16.97
C SER A 271 31.40 32.86 17.99
N SER A 272 30.23 33.50 18.06
CA SER A 272 30.01 34.70 18.87
C SER A 272 28.90 34.60 19.92
N GLN A 273 28.27 33.43 20.12
CA GLN A 273 27.18 33.27 21.09
C GLN A 273 27.29 32.08 22.05
N LEU A 274 28.51 31.69 22.44
CA LEU A 274 28.72 30.77 23.57
C LEU A 274 29.60 31.42 24.65
N GLU A 275 29.09 32.49 25.25
CA GLU A 275 29.41 32.85 26.63
C GLU A 275 28.09 33.14 27.37
N LEU A 276 27.63 32.14 28.13
CA LEU A 276 26.95 32.20 29.45
C LEU A 276 26.40 30.81 29.81
#